data_AF-A0A4R6Q9K5-F1
#
_entry.id   AF-A0A4R6Q9K5-F1
#
_cell.length_a   1.000
_cell.length_b   1.000
_cell.length_c   1.000
_cell.angle_alpha   90.00
_cell.angle_beta   90.00
_cell.angle_gamma   90.00
#
_symmetry.space_group_name_H-M   'P 1'
#
loop_
_entity.id
_entity.type
_entity.pdbx_description
1 polymer ?
#
loop_
_entity_poly.entity_id
_entity_poly.type
_entity_poly.pdbx_seq_one_letter_code
_entity_poly.pdbx_strand_id
1 'polypeptide(L)'
;MFDNKSLVESYTYSIDLLTPINFICSLAQDIAKINSDNYDISELFEDELLDTVEVNFERIFELSNGTDNEDKSRIDLLSNDLANYYNQNIITDIDAELRASEILLIHRTSKSLYLLNKKNIRNDNTEVTGGITQTLSKKINNVIKEKNLLKNIIERIRDEEVRECLENSIKIEFIELYKDCFKIKLKKNIDVPYAKFSYFNTAMVAKDFIDTESIWINKDKFREELKIDVGVANNINSLNLLGAQNTEIGIVYNDYVFPFVEEKLVKYINEDNKVDYYWLQIKEVFRQRELNKELHKSEILDNFKLKIKKNNLSDLLSYLENNLYVKNDILQNYPQYLEYFESVLKIDNLKYLEDFNFFISQSQNPSTLGIYTDKKIDGETHYNLLHWLSKTENNSFNFRDSFTPRTKETKQVSSLKPEIAFYYIHKYFEDFIQKILDELEAEYISNFHLWYNGSDLGEFDFLIKNGNKLYFIEAKTKLSKENIEAYQSKCAKTMKAFQTFGIEVEFLIVGAYSNQSCESFRYFINRVDKRIKKYNSKRENLKTMPYYFKVPIQEIDKKIVCIAEPHYSKLKELIKKLCQK
;
A
#
# COMPACT_ATOMS: atom_id res chain seq x y z
N MET A 1 15.89 -7.70 7.82
CA MET A 1 15.42 -8.01 6.46
C MET A 1 14.35 -6.98 6.17
N PHE A 2 14.52 -6.08 5.20
CA PHE A 2 13.50 -5.06 4.95
C PHE A 2 12.24 -5.73 4.40
N ASP A 3 11.07 -5.48 5.01
CA ASP A 3 9.81 -5.81 4.34
C ASP A 3 9.68 -4.92 3.12
N ASN A 4 9.25 -5.46 2.00
CA ASN A 4 9.06 -4.66 0.80
C ASN A 4 7.62 -4.77 0.30
N LYS A 5 6.68 -4.28 1.12
CA LYS A 5 5.29 -4.03 0.71
C LYS A 5 5.11 -2.64 0.09
N SER A 6 6.22 -1.94 -0.17
CA SER A 6 6.18 -0.60 -0.72
C SER A 6 5.62 -0.56 -2.13
N LEU A 7 4.94 0.54 -2.45
CA LEU A 7 4.56 0.85 -3.84
C LEU A 7 5.76 1.28 -4.68
N VAL A 8 6.92 1.50 -4.08
CA VAL A 8 8.12 1.94 -4.79
C VAL A 8 9.22 0.92 -4.60
N GLU A 9 9.85 0.54 -5.70
CA GLU A 9 11.04 -0.29 -5.71
C GLU A 9 12.22 0.53 -6.24
N SER A 10 13.38 0.40 -5.58
CA SER A 10 14.62 1.00 -6.06
C SER A 10 15.45 -0.05 -6.78
N TYR A 11 16.08 0.36 -7.87
CA TYR A 11 16.98 -0.45 -8.67
C TYR A 11 18.25 0.33 -9.01
N THR A 12 19.30 -0.39 -9.37
CA THR A 12 20.37 0.15 -10.20
C THR A 12 20.14 -0.19 -11.66
N TYR A 13 20.60 0.67 -12.55
CA TYR A 13 20.58 0.42 -13.98
C TYR A 13 21.97 0.59 -14.61
N SER A 14 22.10 0.15 -15.85
CA SER A 14 23.24 0.49 -16.70
C SER A 14 22.77 0.78 -18.10
N ILE A 15 23.52 1.64 -18.78
CA ILE A 15 23.41 1.89 -20.20
C ILE A 15 24.73 1.44 -20.82
N ASP A 16 24.65 0.70 -21.92
CA ASP A 16 25.79 0.25 -22.69
C ASP A 16 25.55 0.52 -24.19
N LEU A 17 26.11 1.64 -24.65
CA LEU A 17 26.08 2.08 -26.05
C LEU A 17 27.33 1.67 -26.83
N LEU A 18 28.23 0.86 -26.25
CA LEU A 18 29.48 0.51 -26.92
C LEU A 18 29.21 -0.24 -28.23
N THR A 19 28.29 -1.20 -28.24
CA THR A 19 27.94 -1.97 -29.45
C THR A 19 27.49 -1.09 -30.62
N PRO A 20 26.45 -0.22 -30.50
CA PRO A 20 26.04 0.64 -31.60
C PRO A 20 27.12 1.64 -32.03
N ILE A 21 27.89 2.19 -31.08
CA ILE A 21 28.94 3.19 -31.38
C ILE A 21 30.12 2.54 -32.09
N ASN A 22 30.60 1.40 -31.58
CA ASN A 22 31.71 0.66 -32.19
C ASN A 22 31.34 0.19 -33.59
N PHE A 23 30.09 -0.19 -33.83
CA PHE A 23 29.61 -0.53 -35.16
C PHE A 23 29.78 0.62 -36.15
N ILE A 24 29.38 1.85 -35.79
CA ILE A 24 29.54 3.01 -36.67
C ILE A 24 30.99 3.44 -36.82
N CYS A 25 31.77 3.45 -35.74
CA CYS A 25 33.19 3.82 -35.82
C CYS A 25 33.98 2.84 -36.69
N SER A 26 33.71 1.54 -36.55
CA SER A 26 34.32 0.50 -37.40
C SER A 26 33.93 0.68 -38.87
N LEU A 27 32.64 0.89 -39.15
CA LEU A 27 32.15 1.07 -40.52
C LEU A 27 32.71 2.36 -41.16
N ALA A 28 32.82 3.44 -40.38
CA ALA A 28 33.41 4.69 -40.84
C ALA A 28 34.88 4.51 -41.23
N GLN A 29 35.66 3.78 -40.43
CA GLN A 29 37.05 3.48 -40.77
C GLN A 29 37.15 2.59 -42.03
N ASP A 30 36.32 1.56 -42.15
CA ASP A 30 36.32 0.69 -43.33
C ASP A 30 36.05 1.47 -44.62
N ILE A 31 35.10 2.42 -44.59
CA ILE A 31 34.82 3.30 -45.74
C ILE A 31 35.99 4.25 -46.01
N ALA A 32 36.55 4.87 -44.98
CA ALA A 32 37.67 5.80 -45.13
C ALA A 32 38.92 5.12 -45.72
N LYS A 33 39.21 3.88 -45.32
CA LYS A 33 40.30 3.07 -45.86
C LYS A 33 40.11 2.70 -47.34
N ILE A 34 38.87 2.53 -47.80
CA ILE A 34 38.59 2.34 -49.23
C ILE A 34 38.95 3.59 -50.04
N ASN A 35 38.77 4.78 -49.45
CA ASN A 35 39.01 6.06 -50.10
C ASN A 35 40.47 6.55 -49.96
N SER A 36 41.20 6.13 -48.92
CA SER A 36 42.61 6.49 -48.68
C SER A 36 43.35 5.44 -47.83
N ASP A 37 44.42 4.85 -48.37
CA ASP A 37 45.22 3.80 -47.72
C ASP A 37 45.94 4.26 -46.41
N ASN A 38 46.09 5.58 -46.20
CA ASN A 38 46.83 6.16 -45.05
C ASN A 38 45.93 6.96 -44.08
N TYR A 39 44.65 6.60 -43.99
CA TYR A 39 43.69 7.33 -43.16
C TYR A 39 43.91 7.11 -41.65
N ASP A 40 44.07 8.20 -40.87
CA ASP A 40 44.14 8.14 -39.40
C ASP A 40 42.76 8.38 -38.79
N ILE A 41 42.33 7.46 -37.92
CA ILE A 41 41.02 7.54 -37.24
C ILE A 41 40.90 8.74 -36.30
N SER A 42 42.01 9.31 -35.83
CA SER A 42 42.00 10.55 -35.05
C SER A 42 41.54 11.78 -35.84
N GLU A 43 41.57 11.70 -37.18
CA GLU A 43 41.09 12.75 -38.09
C GLU A 43 39.62 12.56 -38.49
N LEU A 44 38.98 11.47 -38.04
CA LEU A 44 37.63 11.09 -38.47
C LEU A 44 36.54 12.04 -37.99
N PHE A 45 36.63 12.49 -36.75
CA PHE A 45 35.61 13.33 -36.13
C PHE A 45 36.09 14.76 -35.92
N GLU A 46 35.16 15.71 -35.95
CA GLU A 46 35.42 17.13 -35.66
C GLU A 46 36.09 17.32 -34.28
N ASP A 47 37.03 18.26 -34.19
CA ASP A 47 37.78 18.56 -32.96
C ASP A 47 36.83 18.88 -31.79
N GLU A 48 35.74 19.61 -32.06
CA GLU A 48 34.72 19.97 -31.06
C GLU A 48 34.07 18.74 -30.40
N LEU A 49 33.80 17.67 -31.14
CA LEU A 49 33.26 16.43 -30.56
C LEU A 49 34.29 15.76 -29.67
N LEU A 50 35.53 15.65 -30.15
CA LEU A 50 36.61 14.96 -29.45
C LEU A 50 36.99 15.69 -28.16
N ASP A 51 36.97 17.03 -28.19
CA ASP A 51 37.12 17.88 -27.01
C ASP A 51 35.97 17.71 -26.02
N THR A 52 34.72 17.67 -26.51
CA THR A 52 33.52 17.47 -25.68
C THR A 52 33.52 16.10 -24.97
N VAL A 53 34.07 15.09 -25.62
CA VAL A 53 34.14 13.71 -25.12
C VAL A 53 35.41 13.49 -24.27
N GLU A 54 36.31 14.47 -24.21
CA GLU A 54 37.61 14.40 -23.53
C GLU A 54 38.45 13.18 -23.97
N VAL A 55 38.51 12.92 -25.28
CA VAL A 55 39.25 11.77 -25.81
C VAL A 55 40.75 11.90 -25.48
N ASN A 56 41.32 10.85 -24.89
CA ASN A 56 42.75 10.85 -24.56
C ASN A 56 43.57 10.47 -25.80
N PHE A 57 43.92 11.48 -26.58
CA PHE A 57 44.72 11.33 -27.79
C PHE A 57 46.10 10.73 -27.54
N GLU A 58 46.79 11.05 -26.43
CA GLU A 58 48.11 10.49 -26.11
C GLU A 58 48.05 8.95 -26.07
N ARG A 59 47.00 8.39 -25.46
CA ARG A 59 46.77 6.95 -25.38
C ARG A 59 46.44 6.30 -26.75
N ILE A 60 45.84 7.04 -27.66
CA ILE A 60 45.52 6.58 -29.02
C ILE A 60 46.79 6.62 -29.90
N PHE A 61 47.64 7.64 -29.73
CA PHE A 61 48.88 7.84 -30.49
C PHE A 61 50.02 6.92 -30.06
N GLU A 62 50.08 6.47 -28.80
CA GLU A 62 51.10 5.53 -28.30
C GLU A 62 51.07 4.13 -28.96
N LEU A 63 50.00 3.79 -29.68
CA LEU A 63 49.85 2.54 -30.44
C LEU A 63 50.42 2.68 -31.87
N SER A 64 51.65 3.15 -32.02
CA SER A 64 52.23 3.53 -33.31
C SER A 64 53.13 2.46 -33.92
N ASN A 65 52.60 1.61 -34.82
CA ASN A 65 53.28 1.01 -35.98
C ASN A 65 52.31 0.32 -36.98
N GLY A 66 51.24 1.01 -37.42
CA GLY A 66 50.55 0.78 -38.70
C GLY A 66 50.14 -0.66 -39.06
N THR A 67 49.78 -1.50 -38.09
CA THR A 67 49.23 -2.85 -38.37
C THR A 67 47.71 -2.90 -38.18
N ASP A 68 47.01 -3.79 -38.91
CA ASP A 68 45.54 -3.96 -38.79
C ASP A 68 45.05 -4.22 -37.34
N ASN A 69 45.88 -4.84 -36.49
CA ASN A 69 45.55 -5.08 -35.09
C ASN A 69 45.62 -3.81 -34.21
N GLU A 70 46.47 -2.85 -34.58
CA GLU A 70 46.59 -1.57 -33.87
C GLU A 70 45.45 -0.62 -34.25
N ASP A 71 45.04 -0.61 -35.52
CA ASP A 71 43.88 0.17 -35.99
C ASP A 71 42.58 -0.23 -35.27
N LYS A 72 42.36 -1.54 -35.13
CA LYS A 72 41.23 -2.07 -34.36
C LYS A 72 41.29 -1.63 -32.89
N SER A 73 42.49 -1.61 -32.30
CA SER A 73 42.69 -1.17 -30.93
C SER A 73 42.42 0.34 -30.76
N ARG A 74 42.72 1.16 -31.78
CA ARG A 74 42.39 2.59 -31.79
C ARG A 74 40.88 2.84 -31.92
N ILE A 75 40.17 2.11 -32.78
CA ILE A 75 38.69 2.16 -32.85
C ILE A 75 38.09 1.81 -31.50
N ASP A 76 38.56 0.73 -30.88
CA ASP A 76 38.01 0.25 -29.60
C ASP A 76 38.18 1.33 -28.52
N LEU A 77 39.33 2.02 -28.45
CA LEU A 77 39.56 3.12 -27.50
C LEU A 77 38.62 4.30 -27.76
N LEU A 78 38.55 4.79 -29.00
CA LEU A 78 37.68 5.91 -29.38
C LEU A 78 36.20 5.59 -29.14
N SER A 79 35.77 4.38 -29.50
CA SER A 79 34.41 3.90 -29.29
C SER A 79 34.06 3.80 -27.81
N ASN A 80 35.03 3.40 -26.96
CA ASN A 80 34.85 3.39 -25.51
C ASN A 80 34.68 4.80 -24.94
N ASP A 81 35.50 5.76 -25.37
CA ASP A 81 35.42 7.15 -24.89
C ASP A 81 34.08 7.79 -25.31
N LEU A 82 33.69 7.63 -26.59
CA LEU A 82 32.37 8.05 -27.08
C LEU A 82 31.23 7.36 -26.32
N ALA A 83 31.31 6.04 -26.14
CA ALA A 83 30.29 5.31 -25.40
C ALA A 83 30.19 5.75 -23.95
N ASN A 84 31.30 6.01 -23.28
CA ASN A 84 31.30 6.53 -21.90
C ASN A 84 30.60 7.87 -21.80
N TYR A 85 30.89 8.80 -22.73
CA TYR A 85 30.22 10.10 -22.80
C TYR A 85 28.70 9.94 -23.02
N TYR A 86 28.28 9.19 -24.03
CA TYR A 86 26.85 9.05 -24.32
C TYR A 86 26.12 8.20 -23.28
N ASN A 87 26.74 7.20 -22.66
CA ASN A 87 26.14 6.42 -21.56
C ASN A 87 25.77 7.29 -20.33
N GLN A 88 26.43 8.44 -20.17
CA GLN A 88 26.12 9.41 -19.13
C GLN A 88 25.03 10.40 -19.55
N ASN A 89 25.02 10.78 -20.83
CA ASN A 89 24.22 11.91 -21.34
C ASN A 89 23.02 11.52 -22.21
N ILE A 90 22.85 10.25 -22.61
CA ILE A 90 21.76 9.88 -23.53
C ILE A 90 20.37 10.05 -22.91
N ILE A 91 20.25 10.01 -21.58
CA ILE A 91 18.98 10.26 -20.87
C ILE A 91 19.01 11.69 -20.29
N THR A 92 19.00 12.72 -21.14
CA THR A 92 18.91 14.15 -20.76
C THR A 92 17.49 14.69 -20.80
N ASP A 93 16.88 14.76 -21.99
CA ASP A 93 15.50 15.22 -22.18
C ASP A 93 14.54 14.05 -22.19
N ILE A 94 13.47 14.16 -21.43
CA ILE A 94 12.58 13.02 -21.20
C ILE A 94 11.29 13.10 -22.00
N ASP A 95 11.24 12.10 -22.88
CA ASP A 95 10.19 11.70 -23.78
C ASP A 95 8.83 11.51 -23.09
N ALA A 96 7.75 11.77 -23.86
CA ALA A 96 6.39 11.49 -23.44
C ALA A 96 6.20 10.01 -23.06
N GLU A 97 6.95 9.09 -23.70
CA GLU A 97 6.87 7.67 -23.43
C GLU A 97 7.33 7.29 -22.00
N LEU A 98 8.38 7.94 -21.49
CA LEU A 98 8.86 7.71 -20.12
C LEU A 98 7.88 8.27 -19.08
N ARG A 99 7.21 9.39 -19.35
CA ARG A 99 6.18 9.95 -18.45
C ARG A 99 4.99 8.99 -18.28
N ALA A 100 4.62 8.28 -19.34
CA ALA A 100 3.56 7.26 -19.31
C ALA A 100 3.98 5.95 -18.62
N SER A 101 5.29 5.71 -18.44
CA SER A 101 5.85 4.51 -17.84
C SER A 101 5.67 4.42 -16.31
N GLU A 102 6.10 3.31 -15.71
CA GLU A 102 6.12 3.07 -14.26
C GLU A 102 7.27 3.78 -13.53
N ILE A 103 8.15 4.50 -14.24
CA ILE A 103 9.28 5.17 -13.61
C ILE A 103 8.81 6.40 -12.83
N LEU A 104 9.29 6.49 -11.59
CA LEU A 104 9.09 7.63 -10.70
C LEU A 104 10.29 8.57 -10.71
N LEU A 105 11.50 8.01 -10.66
CA LEU A 105 12.73 8.79 -10.51
C LEU A 105 13.92 8.11 -11.21
N ILE A 106 14.78 8.89 -11.85
CA ILE A 106 16.08 8.46 -12.39
C ILE A 106 17.14 9.38 -11.81
N HIS A 107 18.15 8.81 -11.17
CA HIS A 107 19.36 9.53 -10.77
C HIS A 107 20.55 8.99 -11.56
N ARG A 108 21.12 9.82 -12.44
CA ARG A 108 22.09 9.41 -13.46
C ARG A 108 23.48 9.14 -12.89
N THR A 109 23.90 9.94 -11.91
CA THR A 109 25.21 9.83 -11.27
C THR A 109 25.35 8.54 -10.49
N SER A 110 24.40 8.23 -9.60
CA SER A 110 24.42 6.98 -8.84
C SER A 110 23.80 5.79 -9.57
N LYS A 111 23.40 5.98 -10.85
CA LYS A 111 22.69 5.00 -11.69
C LYS A 111 21.51 4.34 -10.97
N SER A 112 20.74 5.13 -10.21
CA SER A 112 19.61 4.67 -9.40
C SER A 112 18.28 4.98 -10.09
N LEU A 113 17.32 4.07 -9.95
CA LEU A 113 16.03 4.07 -10.63
C LEU A 113 14.92 3.72 -9.63
N TYR A 114 13.87 4.53 -9.55
CA TYR A 114 12.68 4.21 -8.76
C TYR A 114 11.53 3.84 -9.68
N LEU A 115 10.91 2.70 -9.38
CA LEU A 115 9.79 2.16 -10.14
C LEU A 115 8.56 1.98 -9.25
N LEU A 116 7.39 2.23 -9.83
CA LEU A 116 6.12 1.92 -9.21
C LEU A 116 5.84 0.41 -9.26
N ASN A 117 5.73 -0.22 -8.10
CA ASN A 117 5.37 -1.62 -7.94
C ASN A 117 3.84 -1.80 -8.01
N LYS A 118 3.34 -2.00 -9.24
CA LYS A 118 1.90 -2.24 -9.49
C LYS A 118 1.35 -3.54 -8.89
N LYS A 119 2.18 -4.51 -8.48
CA LYS A 119 1.69 -5.74 -7.82
C LYS A 119 1.01 -5.40 -6.48
N ASN A 120 1.62 -4.49 -5.72
CA ASN A 120 1.07 -4.00 -4.46
C ASN A 120 -0.14 -3.07 -4.63
N ILE A 121 -0.48 -2.68 -5.86
CA ILE A 121 -1.69 -1.91 -6.20
C ILE A 121 -2.86 -2.84 -6.54
N ARG A 122 -2.61 -4.01 -7.15
CA ARG A 122 -3.66 -4.88 -7.72
C ARG A 122 -3.86 -6.23 -7.03
N ASN A 123 -3.03 -6.63 -6.05
CA ASN A 123 -3.08 -7.95 -5.42
C ASN A 123 -3.18 -9.12 -6.43
N ASP A 124 -2.57 -8.96 -7.61
CA ASP A 124 -2.38 -10.07 -8.53
C ASP A 124 -1.25 -10.95 -7.99
N ASN A 125 -1.59 -12.13 -7.49
CA ASN A 125 -0.65 -13.18 -7.06
C ASN A 125 0.16 -13.78 -8.24
N THR A 126 0.17 -13.13 -9.41
CA THR A 126 1.00 -13.57 -10.53
C THR A 126 2.40 -12.97 -10.37
N GLU A 127 3.40 -13.85 -10.26
CA GLU A 127 4.82 -13.51 -10.24
C GLU A 127 5.28 -12.93 -11.59
N VAL A 128 4.82 -11.74 -11.98
CA VAL A 128 5.25 -11.05 -13.21
C VAL A 128 6.31 -9.99 -12.90
N THR A 129 7.28 -10.31 -12.04
CA THR A 129 8.40 -9.38 -11.73
C THR A 129 9.38 -9.32 -12.89
N GLY A 130 9.54 -10.43 -13.63
CA GLY A 130 10.37 -10.46 -14.85
C GLY A 130 9.75 -9.72 -16.04
N GLY A 131 8.42 -9.61 -16.12
CA GLY A 131 7.74 -8.99 -17.25
C GLY A 131 7.79 -7.45 -17.24
N ILE A 132 7.69 -6.83 -16.06
CA ILE A 132 7.69 -5.36 -15.94
C ILE A 132 9.08 -4.80 -16.28
N THR A 133 10.14 -5.38 -15.74
CA THR A 133 11.52 -4.94 -16.00
C THR A 133 11.90 -5.11 -17.47
N GLN A 134 11.55 -6.23 -18.10
CA GLN A 134 11.77 -6.47 -19.52
C GLN A 134 10.98 -5.49 -20.41
N THR A 135 9.71 -5.25 -20.09
CA THR A 135 8.87 -4.31 -20.84
C THR A 135 9.41 -2.89 -20.72
N LEU A 136 9.88 -2.51 -19.52
CA LEU A 136 10.46 -1.20 -19.29
C LEU A 136 11.79 -1.02 -20.02
N SER A 137 12.69 -2.01 -19.96
CA SER A 137 13.93 -1.99 -20.72
C SER A 137 13.68 -1.79 -22.21
N LYS A 138 12.68 -2.47 -22.79
CA LYS A 138 12.28 -2.28 -24.19
C LYS A 138 11.84 -0.84 -24.49
N LYS A 139 10.99 -0.26 -23.64
CA LYS A 139 10.56 1.15 -23.79
C LYS A 139 11.73 2.12 -23.74
N ILE A 140 12.64 1.96 -22.77
CA ILE A 140 13.81 2.85 -22.66
C ILE A 140 14.76 2.65 -23.85
N ASN A 141 14.94 1.42 -24.33
CA ASN A 141 15.74 1.15 -25.53
C ASN A 141 15.15 1.81 -26.78
N ASN A 142 13.81 1.85 -26.90
CA ASN A 142 13.15 2.60 -27.97
C ASN A 142 13.43 4.11 -27.85
N VAL A 143 13.31 4.69 -26.65
CA VAL A 143 13.65 6.10 -26.43
C VAL A 143 15.12 6.40 -26.76
N ILE A 144 16.04 5.51 -26.40
CA ILE A 144 17.46 5.63 -26.76
C ILE A 144 17.63 5.63 -28.29
N LYS A 145 16.90 4.75 -29.00
CA LYS A 145 16.90 4.70 -30.47
C LYS A 145 16.38 6.01 -31.06
N GLU A 146 15.26 6.53 -30.56
CA GLU A 146 14.61 7.76 -31.07
C GLU A 146 15.48 9.02 -30.93
N LYS A 147 16.44 9.00 -29.99
CA LYS A 147 17.45 10.07 -29.89
C LYS A 147 18.43 10.11 -31.06
N ASN A 148 18.37 9.17 -32.00
CA ASN A 148 19.16 9.16 -33.23
C ASN A 148 20.67 9.36 -32.98
N LEU A 149 21.19 8.71 -31.93
CA LEU A 149 22.58 8.82 -31.51
C LEU A 149 23.57 8.64 -32.67
N LEU A 150 23.38 7.60 -33.49
CA LEU A 150 24.28 7.32 -34.60
C LEU A 150 24.27 8.43 -35.65
N LYS A 151 23.11 9.06 -35.89
CA LYS A 151 23.03 10.23 -36.79
C LYS A 151 23.84 11.39 -36.25
N ASN A 152 23.73 11.67 -34.95
CA ASN A 152 24.50 12.73 -34.30
C ASN A 152 26.02 12.50 -34.38
N ILE A 153 26.47 11.24 -34.25
CA ILE A 153 27.88 10.86 -34.42
C ILE A 153 28.31 11.03 -35.87
N ILE A 154 27.51 10.58 -36.84
CA ILE A 154 27.81 10.65 -38.28
C ILE A 154 27.89 12.10 -38.77
N GLU A 155 26.99 12.98 -38.32
CA GLU A 155 26.98 14.40 -38.69
C GLU A 155 28.30 15.11 -38.33
N ARG A 156 29.03 14.59 -37.33
CA ARG A 156 30.29 15.13 -36.81
C ARG A 156 31.54 14.47 -37.43
N ILE A 157 31.37 13.68 -38.49
CA ILE A 157 32.48 13.13 -39.28
C ILE A 157 32.98 14.22 -40.24
N ARG A 158 34.30 14.46 -40.26
CA ARG A 158 34.92 15.50 -41.10
C ARG A 158 34.86 15.18 -42.59
N ASP A 159 35.07 13.91 -42.93
CA ASP A 159 35.12 13.45 -44.32
C ASP A 159 33.70 13.39 -44.91
N GLU A 160 33.44 14.23 -45.90
CA GLU A 160 32.13 14.39 -46.51
C GLU A 160 31.67 13.13 -47.26
N GLU A 161 32.58 12.41 -47.90
CA GLU A 161 32.26 11.17 -48.63
C GLU A 161 31.92 10.04 -47.65
N VAL A 162 32.73 9.88 -46.59
CA VAL A 162 32.46 8.90 -45.52
C VAL A 162 31.12 9.19 -44.84
N ARG A 163 30.85 10.48 -44.54
CA ARG A 163 29.60 10.93 -43.95
C ARG A 163 28.39 10.61 -44.83
N GLU A 164 28.41 10.99 -46.11
CA GLU A 164 27.29 10.72 -47.04
C GLU A 164 27.04 9.21 -47.23
N CYS A 165 28.09 8.39 -47.29
CA CYS A 165 27.97 6.94 -47.37
C CYS A 165 27.32 6.35 -46.10
N LEU A 166 27.73 6.82 -44.92
CA LEU A 166 27.16 6.37 -43.65
C LEU A 166 25.72 6.82 -43.48
N GLU A 167 25.39 8.07 -43.81
CA GLU A 167 24.01 8.61 -43.79
C GLU A 167 23.06 7.79 -44.65
N ASN A 168 23.50 7.34 -45.82
CA ASN A 168 22.72 6.46 -46.68
C ASN A 168 22.59 5.04 -46.11
N SER A 169 23.61 4.54 -45.41
CA SER A 169 23.63 3.21 -44.81
C SER A 169 22.75 3.10 -43.57
N ILE A 170 22.68 4.13 -42.73
CA ILE A 170 21.83 4.17 -41.52
C ILE A 170 20.33 4.36 -41.82
N LYS A 171 19.94 4.64 -43.07
CA LYS A 171 18.52 4.58 -43.50
C LYS A 171 17.94 3.17 -43.31
N ILE A 172 18.78 2.15 -43.21
CA ILE A 172 18.41 0.80 -42.80
C ILE A 172 18.34 0.80 -41.26
N GLU A 173 17.14 0.69 -40.69
CA GLU A 173 16.98 0.72 -39.23
C GLU A 173 17.67 -0.48 -38.55
N PHE A 174 18.79 -0.23 -37.86
CA PHE A 174 19.50 -1.25 -37.08
C PHE A 174 18.90 -1.47 -35.68
N ILE A 175 17.66 -1.97 -35.62
CA ILE A 175 16.91 -2.16 -34.36
C ILE A 175 17.66 -3.07 -33.37
N GLU A 176 18.31 -4.11 -33.86
CA GLU A 176 19.00 -5.10 -33.01
C GLU A 176 20.21 -4.50 -32.25
N LEU A 177 20.80 -3.40 -32.73
CA LEU A 177 21.93 -2.75 -32.04
C LEU A 177 21.52 -2.13 -30.69
N TYR A 178 20.25 -1.78 -30.52
CA TYR A 178 19.74 -1.08 -29.34
C TYR A 178 19.02 -1.98 -28.33
N LYS A 179 18.79 -3.24 -28.68
CA LYS A 179 17.91 -4.16 -27.95
C LYS A 179 18.31 -4.40 -26.49
N ASP A 180 19.59 -4.30 -26.19
CA ASP A 180 20.18 -4.58 -24.87
C ASP A 180 20.97 -3.40 -24.28
N CYS A 181 20.78 -2.18 -24.78
CA CYS A 181 21.52 -1.01 -24.28
C CYS A 181 21.16 -0.67 -22.84
N PHE A 182 19.88 -0.70 -22.46
CA PHE A 182 19.42 -0.42 -21.10
C PHE A 182 19.12 -1.71 -20.32
N LYS A 183 19.80 -1.90 -19.19
CA LYS A 183 19.61 -3.04 -18.29
C LYS A 183 19.32 -2.59 -16.86
N ILE A 184 18.25 -3.12 -16.29
CA ILE A 184 17.98 -3.06 -14.85
C ILE A 184 18.81 -4.16 -14.19
N LYS A 185 19.71 -3.80 -13.27
CA LYS A 185 20.71 -4.70 -12.70
C LYS A 185 20.27 -5.30 -11.37
N LEU A 186 20.23 -4.48 -10.32
CA LEU A 186 20.05 -4.95 -8.96
C LEU A 186 18.87 -4.24 -8.31
N LYS A 187 17.99 -4.99 -7.67
CA LYS A 187 16.97 -4.43 -6.78
C LYS A 187 17.63 -4.05 -5.45
N LYS A 188 17.48 -2.79 -5.04
CA LYS A 188 17.92 -2.28 -3.75
C LYS A 188 16.79 -2.32 -2.74
N ASN A 189 17.09 -2.80 -1.53
CA ASN A 189 16.16 -2.75 -0.40
C ASN A 189 16.31 -1.42 0.34
N ILE A 190 15.41 -0.49 0.07
CA ILE A 190 15.39 0.82 0.72
C ILE A 190 14.53 0.77 1.99
N ASP A 191 14.94 1.52 3.01
CA ASP A 191 14.25 1.55 4.32
C ASP A 191 12.91 2.31 4.25
N VAL A 192 12.86 3.36 3.44
CA VAL A 192 11.65 4.11 3.05
C VAL A 192 11.80 4.61 1.61
N PRO A 193 10.70 4.75 0.86
CA PRO A 193 10.76 5.28 -0.50
C PRO A 193 11.02 6.79 -0.57
N TYR A 194 10.67 7.51 0.48
CA TYR A 194 10.94 8.93 0.62
C TYR A 194 10.89 9.31 2.11
N ALA A 195 11.43 10.47 2.47
CA ALA A 195 11.30 11.09 3.79
C ALA A 195 11.41 12.61 3.66
N LYS A 196 11.05 13.39 4.69
CA LYS A 196 11.38 14.81 4.69
C LYS A 196 12.82 15.02 5.14
N PHE A 197 13.52 15.99 4.54
CA PHE A 197 14.88 16.34 4.95
C PHE A 197 14.91 16.85 6.39
N SER A 198 13.87 17.57 6.81
CA SER A 198 13.68 18.00 8.20
C SER A 198 13.71 16.87 9.23
N TYR A 199 13.51 15.60 8.84
CA TYR A 199 13.61 14.46 9.75
C TYR A 199 15.07 14.14 10.12
N PHE A 200 16.03 14.45 9.27
CA PHE A 200 17.43 14.04 9.42
C PHE A 200 18.22 14.95 10.36
N ASN A 201 19.20 14.36 11.04
CA ASN A 201 20.17 15.08 11.86
C ASN A 201 21.23 15.74 10.99
N THR A 202 21.19 17.06 10.89
CA THR A 202 22.13 17.87 10.08
C THR A 202 23.57 17.83 10.58
N ALA A 203 23.82 17.30 11.79
CA ALA A 203 25.18 17.00 12.26
C ALA A 203 25.74 15.68 11.69
N MET A 204 24.89 14.82 11.11
CA MET A 204 25.25 13.52 10.54
C MET A 204 25.11 13.46 9.03
N VAL A 205 24.33 14.38 8.43
CA VAL A 205 24.12 14.44 6.99
C VAL A 205 24.32 15.85 6.45
N ALA A 206 24.78 15.96 5.21
CA ALA A 206 24.93 17.21 4.48
C ALA A 206 24.22 17.16 3.12
N LYS A 207 23.95 18.36 2.59
CA LYS A 207 23.42 18.56 1.26
C LYS A 207 24.49 19.19 0.40
N ASP A 208 24.87 18.52 -0.68
CA ASP A 208 25.78 19.08 -1.67
C ASP A 208 25.02 19.37 -2.96
N PHE A 209 25.40 20.44 -3.67
CA PHE A 209 24.73 20.81 -4.91
C PHE A 209 25.00 19.76 -5.98
N ILE A 210 23.97 19.40 -6.73
CA ILE A 210 24.11 18.53 -7.91
C ILE A 210 23.45 19.20 -9.11
N ASP A 211 23.99 18.90 -10.28
CA ASP A 211 23.43 19.36 -11.54
C ASP A 211 21.99 18.85 -11.70
N THR A 212 21.07 19.77 -11.97
CA THR A 212 19.65 19.48 -12.14
C THR A 212 19.39 18.52 -13.29
N GLU A 213 20.26 18.49 -14.31
CA GLU A 213 20.11 17.54 -15.40
C GLU A 213 20.30 16.10 -14.89
N SER A 214 21.13 15.89 -13.85
CA SER A 214 21.47 14.57 -13.30
C SER A 214 20.27 13.80 -12.73
N ILE A 215 19.13 14.46 -12.53
CA ILE A 215 17.92 13.86 -11.98
C ILE A 215 16.74 14.09 -12.90
N TRP A 216 15.95 13.04 -13.06
CA TRP A 216 14.59 13.16 -13.54
C TRP A 216 13.57 12.64 -12.55
N ILE A 217 12.44 13.33 -12.46
CA ILE A 217 11.33 12.99 -11.57
C ILE A 217 9.99 13.09 -12.30
N ASN A 218 9.16 12.07 -12.15
CA ASN A 218 7.80 12.03 -12.69
C ASN A 218 6.80 12.61 -11.68
N LYS A 219 6.70 13.94 -11.68
CA LYS A 219 5.88 14.70 -10.70
C LYS A 219 4.42 14.28 -10.69
N ASP A 220 3.85 14.08 -11.88
CA ASP A 220 2.45 13.69 -12.04
C ASP A 220 2.20 12.33 -11.40
N LYS A 221 3.12 11.38 -11.59
CA LYS A 221 2.98 10.04 -11.02
C LYS A 221 3.18 9.99 -9.51
N PHE A 222 4.10 10.80 -8.97
CA PHE A 222 4.21 11.00 -7.52
C PHE A 222 2.89 11.54 -6.93
N ARG A 223 2.25 12.50 -7.60
CA ARG A 223 0.98 13.09 -7.17
C ARG A 223 -0.20 12.11 -7.30
N GLU A 224 -0.29 11.40 -8.42
CA GLU A 224 -1.39 10.50 -8.73
C GLU A 224 -1.38 9.24 -7.86
N GLU A 225 -0.22 8.58 -7.76
CA GLU A 225 -0.10 7.23 -7.16
C GLU A 225 0.32 7.27 -5.69
N LEU A 226 1.18 8.22 -5.30
CA LEU A 226 1.70 8.33 -3.94
C LEU A 226 1.06 9.46 -3.14
N LYS A 227 0.26 10.32 -3.78
CA LYS A 227 -0.34 11.52 -3.17
C LYS A 227 0.70 12.48 -2.58
N ILE A 228 1.87 12.57 -3.25
CA ILE A 228 2.97 13.46 -2.87
C ILE A 228 3.10 14.54 -3.94
N ASP A 229 3.00 15.80 -3.53
CA ASP A 229 3.30 16.92 -4.43
C ASP A 229 4.77 17.33 -4.25
N VAL A 230 5.61 16.86 -5.16
CA VAL A 230 7.05 17.20 -5.18
C VAL A 230 7.31 18.60 -5.75
N GLY A 231 6.32 19.22 -6.39
CA GLY A 231 6.41 20.59 -6.93
C GLY A 231 7.43 20.76 -8.06
N VAL A 232 7.73 22.02 -8.40
CA VAL A 232 8.85 22.37 -9.29
C VAL A 232 10.15 22.37 -8.47
N ALA A 233 11.25 21.87 -9.05
CA ALA A 233 12.56 21.89 -8.39
C ALA A 233 12.99 23.34 -8.16
N ASN A 234 13.08 23.72 -6.90
CA ASN A 234 13.77 24.94 -6.49
C ASN A 234 15.17 24.62 -5.96
N ASN A 235 15.34 23.47 -5.30
CA ASN A 235 16.62 22.98 -4.79
C ASN A 235 16.76 21.49 -5.07
N ILE A 236 17.85 21.10 -5.72
CA ILE A 236 18.22 19.70 -5.93
C ILE A 236 19.62 19.49 -5.36
N ASN A 237 19.76 18.54 -4.46
CA ASN A 237 21.02 18.25 -3.77
C ASN A 237 21.25 16.74 -3.68
N SER A 238 22.50 16.32 -3.60
CA SER A 238 22.83 14.99 -3.07
C SER A 238 22.72 15.03 -1.54
N LEU A 239 22.34 13.90 -0.96
CA LEU A 239 22.34 13.68 0.49
C LEU A 239 23.54 12.82 0.85
N ASN A 240 24.50 13.40 1.57
CA ASN A 240 25.75 12.74 1.94
C ASN A 240 25.84 12.51 3.44
N LEU A 241 26.41 11.37 3.84
CA LEU A 241 26.79 11.11 5.22
C LEU A 241 28.05 11.91 5.57
N LEU A 242 28.04 12.62 6.69
CA LEU A 242 29.20 13.34 7.20
C LEU A 242 30.20 12.36 7.82
N GLY A 243 31.42 12.29 7.28
CA GLY A 243 32.48 11.38 7.75
C GLY A 243 33.72 11.40 6.86
N ALA A 244 34.61 10.42 7.02
CA ALA A 244 35.92 10.38 6.33
C ALA A 244 35.84 10.17 4.79
N GLN A 245 34.70 9.72 4.26
CA GLN A 245 34.53 9.42 2.82
C GLN A 245 33.24 9.99 2.21
N ASN A 246 32.56 10.95 2.84
CA ASN A 246 31.33 11.60 2.37
C ASN A 246 30.49 10.75 1.40
N THR A 247 29.83 9.71 1.92
CA THR A 247 29.11 8.74 1.08
C THR A 247 27.72 9.24 0.74
N GLU A 248 27.40 9.28 -0.56
CA GLU A 248 26.06 9.63 -1.05
C GLU A 248 25.06 8.52 -0.74
N ILE A 249 23.99 8.87 -0.03
CA ILE A 249 22.94 7.94 0.39
C ILE A 249 21.58 8.17 -0.30
N GLY A 250 21.44 9.29 -1.00
CA GLY A 250 20.20 9.66 -1.66
C GLY A 250 20.28 11.04 -2.30
N ILE A 251 19.13 11.53 -2.74
CA ILE A 251 18.99 12.90 -3.24
C ILE A 251 17.94 13.63 -2.43
N VAL A 252 18.07 14.95 -2.37
CA VAL A 252 17.08 15.87 -1.81
C VAL A 252 16.50 16.67 -2.96
N TYR A 253 15.20 16.49 -3.21
CA TYR A 253 14.42 17.28 -4.14
C TYR A 253 13.46 18.16 -3.35
N ASN A 254 13.71 19.47 -3.32
CA ASN A 254 13.06 20.40 -2.41
C ASN A 254 13.25 19.98 -0.93
N ASP A 255 12.20 19.50 -0.26
CA ASP A 255 12.25 18.97 1.12
C ASP A 255 12.16 17.43 1.16
N TYR A 256 12.03 16.76 0.01
CA TYR A 256 11.91 15.30 -0.05
C TYR A 256 13.27 14.65 -0.27
N VAL A 257 13.62 13.74 0.63
CA VAL A 257 14.76 12.83 0.51
C VAL A 257 14.31 11.56 -0.18
N PHE A 258 15.00 11.16 -1.23
CA PHE A 258 14.84 9.87 -1.92
C PHE A 258 16.11 9.03 -1.73
N PRO A 259 16.12 8.09 -0.76
CA PRO A 259 17.29 7.30 -0.42
C PRO A 259 17.48 6.09 -1.36
N PHE A 260 18.68 5.86 -1.86
CA PHE A 260 18.96 4.73 -2.76
C PHE A 260 20.01 3.77 -2.20
N VAL A 261 20.14 3.70 -0.88
CA VAL A 261 21.08 2.81 -0.18
C VAL A 261 20.35 1.73 0.60
N GLU A 262 21.02 0.58 0.77
CA GLU A 262 20.54 -0.54 1.57
C GLU A 262 20.95 -0.40 3.03
N GLU A 263 20.53 0.73 3.62
CA GLU A 263 20.91 1.12 4.97
C GLU A 263 19.68 1.55 5.76
N LYS A 264 19.64 1.17 7.04
CA LYS A 264 18.61 1.67 7.96
C LYS A 264 18.85 3.14 8.21
N LEU A 265 17.96 4.01 7.74
CA LEU A 265 18.17 5.45 7.83
C LEU A 265 17.84 6.01 9.20
N VAL A 266 17.10 5.24 10.03
CA VAL A 266 16.66 5.68 11.36
C VAL A 266 17.78 6.16 12.28
N LYS A 267 19.01 5.67 12.10
CA LYS A 267 20.19 6.14 12.87
C LYS A 267 20.62 7.57 12.55
N TYR A 268 20.16 8.11 11.42
CA TYR A 268 20.43 9.48 10.97
C TYR A 268 19.22 10.40 11.17
N ILE A 269 18.13 9.90 11.78
CA ILE A 269 16.91 10.66 12.05
C ILE A 269 17.03 11.31 13.43
N ASN A 270 16.61 12.56 13.54
CA ASN A 270 16.50 13.27 14.82
C ASN A 270 15.52 12.56 15.76
N GLU A 271 15.85 12.50 17.04
CA GLU A 271 14.98 11.89 18.07
C GLU A 271 13.55 12.44 18.01
N ASP A 272 13.40 13.75 17.87
CA ASP A 272 12.10 14.42 17.80
C ASP A 272 11.24 14.00 16.60
N ASN A 273 11.85 13.51 15.52
CA ASN A 273 11.18 13.11 14.28
C ASN A 273 11.08 11.59 14.11
N LYS A 274 11.53 10.79 15.10
CA LYS A 274 11.47 9.32 14.99
C LYS A 274 10.06 8.80 14.78
N VAL A 275 9.08 9.38 15.46
CA VAL A 275 7.68 8.93 15.33
C VAL A 275 7.13 9.20 13.94
N ASP A 276 7.43 10.36 13.36
CA ASP A 276 7.07 10.69 11.98
C ASP A 276 7.75 9.74 10.97
N TYR A 277 9.00 9.37 11.24
CA TYR A 277 9.74 8.43 10.42
C TYR A 277 9.15 7.00 10.50
N TYR A 278 8.89 6.48 11.70
CA TYR A 278 8.27 5.17 11.88
C TYR A 278 6.83 5.12 11.36
N TRP A 279 6.08 6.21 11.52
CA TRP A 279 4.78 6.36 10.88
C TRP A 279 4.87 6.19 9.36
N LEU A 280 5.86 6.84 8.74
CA LEU A 280 6.10 6.73 7.31
C LEU A 280 6.51 5.32 6.88
N GLN A 281 7.36 4.65 7.66
CA GLN A 281 7.71 3.24 7.42
C GLN A 281 6.48 2.34 7.51
N ILE A 282 5.61 2.53 8.51
CA ILE A 282 4.38 1.76 8.62
C ILE A 282 3.49 2.02 7.40
N LYS A 283 3.32 3.28 7.02
CA LYS A 283 2.44 3.70 5.93
C LYS A 283 2.90 3.16 4.56
N GLU A 284 4.20 3.22 4.29
CA GLU A 284 4.74 3.03 2.94
C GLU A 284 5.56 1.75 2.74
N VAL A 285 5.89 1.00 3.81
CA VAL A 285 6.81 -0.15 3.72
C VAL A 285 6.26 -1.39 4.44
N PHE A 286 5.80 -1.24 5.68
CA PHE A 286 5.37 -2.38 6.52
C PHE A 286 3.91 -2.78 6.26
N ARG A 287 3.08 -1.84 5.82
CA ARG A 287 1.67 -2.09 5.53
C ARG A 287 1.50 -2.75 4.16
N GLN A 288 0.75 -3.84 4.14
CA GLN A 288 0.09 -4.33 2.94
C GLN A 288 -1.28 -3.65 2.82
N ARG A 289 -1.52 -3.01 1.67
CA ARG A 289 -2.78 -2.31 1.39
C ARG A 289 -3.84 -3.35 1.01
N GLU A 290 -4.98 -3.34 1.68
CA GLU A 290 -6.12 -4.15 1.25
C GLU A 290 -6.93 -3.43 0.17
N LEU A 291 -7.37 -4.17 -0.84
CA LEU A 291 -8.34 -3.68 -1.81
C LEU A 291 -9.71 -3.62 -1.11
N ASN A 292 -10.20 -2.41 -0.86
CA ASN A 292 -11.58 -2.23 -0.46
C ASN A 292 -12.48 -2.78 -1.56
N LYS A 293 -13.16 -3.91 -1.30
CA LYS A 293 -14.24 -4.37 -2.17
C LYS A 293 -15.36 -3.33 -2.11
N GLU A 294 -15.78 -2.81 -3.26
CA GLU A 294 -16.93 -1.92 -3.29
C GLU A 294 -18.15 -2.65 -2.75
N LEU A 295 -18.73 -2.10 -1.68
CA LEU A 295 -20.03 -2.56 -1.18
C LEU A 295 -21.12 -2.21 -2.20
N HIS A 296 -22.18 -3.03 -2.21
CA HIS A 296 -23.40 -2.74 -2.95
C HIS A 296 -23.93 -1.35 -2.58
N LYS A 297 -24.21 -0.52 -3.59
CA LYS A 297 -24.76 0.83 -3.41
C LYS A 297 -26.28 0.77 -3.50
N SER A 298 -26.97 1.28 -2.48
CA SER A 298 -28.42 1.44 -2.50
C SER A 298 -28.83 2.67 -1.70
N GLU A 299 -29.91 3.31 -2.14
CA GLU A 299 -30.41 4.55 -1.54
C GLU A 299 -30.72 4.39 -0.05
N ILE A 300 -31.33 3.26 0.32
CA ILE A 300 -31.65 2.97 1.72
C ILE A 300 -30.40 2.76 2.59
N LEU A 301 -29.35 2.14 2.05
CA LEU A 301 -28.08 1.98 2.76
C LEU A 301 -27.38 3.34 2.95
N ASP A 302 -27.40 4.20 1.93
CA ASP A 302 -26.83 5.55 2.03
C ASP A 302 -27.59 6.41 3.04
N ASN A 303 -28.92 6.33 3.03
CA ASN A 303 -29.76 6.96 4.05
C ASN A 303 -29.45 6.44 5.46
N PHE A 304 -29.30 5.12 5.64
CA PHE A 304 -28.90 4.52 6.91
C PHE A 304 -27.53 5.07 7.38
N LYS A 305 -26.53 5.13 6.49
CA LYS A 305 -25.18 5.66 6.76
C LYS A 305 -25.19 7.12 7.21
N LEU A 306 -26.16 7.94 6.80
CA LEU A 306 -26.32 9.32 7.27
C LEU A 306 -26.90 9.37 8.70
N LYS A 307 -27.76 8.42 9.05
CA LYS A 307 -28.43 8.38 10.36
C LYS A 307 -27.57 7.79 11.48
N ILE A 308 -26.45 7.12 11.18
CA ILE A 308 -25.59 6.49 12.21
C ILE A 308 -25.09 7.46 13.29
N LYS A 309 -25.05 8.77 13.02
CA LYS A 309 -24.64 9.80 13.99
C LYS A 309 -25.73 10.10 15.03
N LYS A 310 -26.95 9.59 14.84
CA LYS A 310 -28.09 9.87 15.71
C LYS A 310 -28.14 8.87 16.86
N ASN A 311 -28.10 9.37 18.10
CA ASN A 311 -28.05 8.53 19.31
C ASN A 311 -29.22 7.53 19.39
N ASN A 312 -30.43 7.94 19.02
CA ASN A 312 -31.62 7.09 19.02
C ASN A 312 -31.51 5.91 18.05
N LEU A 313 -30.78 6.03 16.93
CA LEU A 313 -30.50 4.88 16.07
C LEU A 313 -29.54 3.91 16.78
N SER A 314 -28.46 4.41 17.39
CA SER A 314 -27.56 3.56 18.18
C SER A 314 -28.26 2.89 19.37
N ASP A 315 -29.19 3.59 20.01
CA ASP A 315 -30.01 3.03 21.08
C ASP A 315 -30.85 1.86 20.57
N LEU A 316 -31.56 2.01 19.44
CA LEU A 316 -32.29 0.94 18.78
C LEU A 316 -31.37 -0.24 18.40
N LEU A 317 -30.23 0.04 17.75
CA LEU A 317 -29.29 -0.98 17.31
C LEU A 317 -28.66 -1.75 18.48
N SER A 318 -28.59 -1.16 19.68
CA SER A 318 -28.17 -1.86 20.89
C SER A 318 -29.06 -3.04 21.25
N TYR A 319 -30.33 -3.05 20.78
CA TYR A 319 -31.27 -4.14 21.00
C TYR A 319 -31.09 -5.33 20.06
N LEU A 320 -30.27 -5.20 19.01
CA LEU A 320 -30.04 -6.25 18.02
C LEU A 320 -29.56 -7.56 18.65
N GLU A 321 -30.38 -8.59 18.47
CA GLU A 321 -30.05 -9.97 18.73
C GLU A 321 -29.32 -10.54 17.51
N ASN A 322 -28.22 -11.25 17.75
CA ASN A 322 -27.35 -11.82 16.71
C ASN A 322 -26.89 -10.81 15.64
N ASN A 323 -26.82 -9.51 15.99
CA ASN A 323 -26.50 -8.40 15.08
C ASN A 323 -27.46 -8.29 13.88
N LEU A 324 -28.68 -8.85 13.98
CA LEU A 324 -29.56 -9.03 12.83
C LEU A 324 -31.00 -8.56 13.08
N TYR A 325 -31.61 -8.86 14.22
CA TYR A 325 -33.03 -8.56 14.43
C TYR A 325 -33.33 -7.96 15.82
N VAL A 326 -34.45 -7.27 15.92
CA VAL A 326 -35.03 -6.76 17.18
C VAL A 326 -36.46 -7.29 17.36
N LYS A 327 -36.94 -7.27 18.60
CA LYS A 327 -38.36 -7.55 18.87
C LYS A 327 -39.22 -6.38 18.37
N ASN A 328 -40.43 -6.68 17.90
CA ASN A 328 -41.31 -5.69 17.28
C ASN A 328 -41.75 -4.56 18.23
N ASP A 329 -41.99 -4.89 19.50
CA ASP A 329 -42.33 -3.93 20.57
C ASP A 329 -41.23 -2.88 20.80
N ILE A 330 -39.96 -3.29 20.65
CA ILE A 330 -38.83 -2.35 20.73
C ILE A 330 -38.85 -1.38 19.56
N LEU A 331 -39.00 -1.89 18.32
CA LEU A 331 -38.97 -1.06 17.11
C LEU A 331 -40.13 -0.05 17.04
N GLN A 332 -41.27 -0.35 17.66
CA GLN A 332 -42.41 0.58 17.76
C GLN A 332 -42.06 1.91 18.46
N ASN A 333 -41.05 1.91 19.35
CA ASN A 333 -40.55 3.13 20.00
C ASN A 333 -39.67 3.99 19.06
N TYR A 334 -39.37 3.51 17.86
CA TYR A 334 -38.50 4.16 16.88
C TYR A 334 -39.11 4.15 15.46
N PRO A 335 -40.31 4.72 15.26
CA PRO A 335 -41.05 4.63 13.99
C PRO A 335 -40.28 5.19 12.78
N GLN A 336 -39.41 6.18 13.00
CA GLN A 336 -38.55 6.76 11.96
C GLN A 336 -37.52 5.80 11.35
N TYR A 337 -37.33 4.61 11.94
CA TYR A 337 -36.36 3.62 11.47
C TYR A 337 -37.00 2.34 10.94
N LEU A 338 -38.34 2.28 10.85
CA LEU A 338 -39.09 1.13 10.34
C LEU A 338 -38.62 0.70 8.94
N GLU A 339 -38.27 1.66 8.09
CA GLU A 339 -37.82 1.40 6.71
C GLU A 339 -36.60 0.48 6.63
N TYR A 340 -35.74 0.43 7.66
CA TYR A 340 -34.51 -0.36 7.69
C TYR A 340 -34.72 -1.83 8.07
N PHE A 341 -35.95 -2.19 8.44
CA PHE A 341 -36.30 -3.52 8.92
C PHE A 341 -37.39 -4.17 8.06
N GLU A 342 -37.43 -5.49 8.11
CA GLU A 342 -38.49 -6.33 7.58
C GLU A 342 -39.14 -7.12 8.71
N SER A 343 -40.47 -7.09 8.75
CA SER A 343 -41.26 -7.87 9.69
C SER A 343 -41.32 -9.32 9.22
N VAL A 344 -40.68 -10.21 9.98
CA VAL A 344 -40.52 -11.63 9.66
C VAL A 344 -40.98 -12.51 10.82
N LEU A 345 -41.16 -13.80 10.57
CA LEU A 345 -41.35 -14.80 11.62
C LEU A 345 -40.05 -15.55 11.79
N LYS A 346 -39.48 -15.50 13.01
CA LYS A 346 -38.30 -16.27 13.39
C LYS A 346 -38.72 -17.65 13.85
N ILE A 347 -38.01 -18.67 13.37
CA ILE A 347 -38.18 -20.06 13.79
C ILE A 347 -37.03 -20.41 14.72
N ASP A 348 -37.35 -20.80 15.96
CA ASP A 348 -36.35 -21.15 16.97
C ASP A 348 -36.13 -22.68 17.06
N ASN A 349 -34.96 -23.06 17.58
CA ASN A 349 -34.63 -24.42 18.02
C ASN A 349 -34.80 -25.48 16.93
N LEU A 350 -34.23 -25.25 15.74
CA LEU A 350 -34.06 -26.30 14.73
C LEU A 350 -32.90 -27.20 15.13
N LYS A 351 -33.13 -28.51 15.15
CA LYS A 351 -32.14 -29.50 15.60
C LYS A 351 -31.03 -29.59 14.54
N TYR A 352 -29.78 -29.65 14.97
CA TYR A 352 -28.58 -29.66 14.10
C TYR A 352 -28.28 -28.36 13.36
N LEU A 353 -29.05 -27.31 13.61
CA LEU A 353 -28.90 -25.99 13.00
C LEU A 353 -28.92 -24.89 14.07
N GLU A 354 -28.44 -25.21 15.27
CA GLU A 354 -28.49 -24.33 16.44
C GLU A 354 -27.72 -23.01 16.23
N ASP A 355 -26.72 -23.02 15.35
CA ASP A 355 -25.90 -21.85 15.01
C ASP A 355 -26.49 -20.97 13.89
N PHE A 356 -27.66 -21.34 13.34
CA PHE A 356 -28.30 -20.63 12.24
C PHE A 356 -29.58 -19.90 12.68
N ASN A 357 -29.87 -18.76 12.06
CA ASN A 357 -31.12 -18.02 12.26
C ASN A 357 -32.02 -18.20 11.03
N PHE A 358 -33.24 -18.67 11.23
CA PHE A 358 -34.21 -18.91 10.16
C PHE A 358 -35.38 -17.93 10.25
N PHE A 359 -35.67 -17.29 9.13
CA PHE A 359 -36.75 -16.33 8.98
C PHE A 359 -37.64 -16.72 7.82
N ILE A 360 -38.95 -16.61 8.02
CA ILE A 360 -39.95 -16.77 6.96
C ILE A 360 -40.78 -15.49 6.83
N SER A 361 -41.23 -15.20 5.61
CA SER A 361 -42.03 -14.02 5.33
C SER A 361 -43.38 -14.08 6.05
N GLN A 362 -43.89 -12.89 6.42
CA GLN A 362 -45.23 -12.75 6.95
C GLN A 362 -46.32 -12.79 5.87
N SER A 363 -45.96 -12.85 4.58
CA SER A 363 -46.94 -12.88 3.49
C SER A 363 -47.99 -14.00 3.66
N GLN A 364 -49.20 -13.74 3.14
CA GLN A 364 -50.31 -14.71 3.15
C GLN A 364 -50.07 -15.89 2.19
N ASN A 365 -49.06 -15.79 1.32
CA ASN A 365 -48.71 -16.88 0.43
C ASN A 365 -47.92 -17.95 1.20
N PRO A 366 -48.27 -19.25 1.06
CA PRO A 366 -47.53 -20.32 1.71
C PRO A 366 -46.09 -20.34 1.22
N SER A 367 -45.16 -20.03 2.11
CA SER A 367 -43.72 -20.15 1.87
C SER A 367 -43.21 -21.45 2.50
N THR A 368 -42.35 -22.15 1.77
CA THR A 368 -41.74 -23.40 2.25
C THR A 368 -40.22 -23.30 2.20
N LEU A 369 -39.54 -23.76 3.25
CA LEU A 369 -38.09 -23.88 3.30
C LEU A 369 -37.72 -25.34 3.56
N GLY A 370 -37.02 -25.96 2.60
CA GLY A 370 -36.45 -27.29 2.74
C GLY A 370 -34.96 -27.20 3.06
N ILE A 371 -34.52 -27.92 4.09
CA ILE A 371 -33.13 -28.00 4.51
C ILE A 371 -32.71 -29.46 4.46
N TYR A 372 -31.75 -29.76 3.60
CA TYR A 372 -31.22 -31.10 3.41
C TYR A 372 -29.73 -31.14 3.76
N THR A 373 -29.27 -32.28 4.25
CA THR A 373 -27.87 -32.62 4.45
C THR A 373 -27.44 -33.64 3.40
N ASP A 374 -26.25 -33.46 2.83
CA ASP A 374 -25.63 -34.43 1.90
C ASP A 374 -25.02 -35.63 2.63
N LYS A 375 -24.89 -35.54 3.97
CA LYS A 375 -24.30 -36.58 4.81
C LYS A 375 -25.27 -37.03 5.88
N LYS A 376 -25.28 -38.34 6.14
CA LYS A 376 -26.01 -38.91 7.29
C LYS A 376 -25.41 -38.35 8.58
N ILE A 377 -26.27 -37.89 9.49
CA ILE A 377 -25.85 -37.44 10.81
C ILE A 377 -25.68 -38.68 11.71
N ASP A 378 -24.56 -38.74 12.42
CA ASP A 378 -24.25 -39.84 13.34
C ASP A 378 -25.34 -40.00 14.41
N GLY A 379 -25.79 -41.25 14.60
CA GLY A 379 -26.82 -41.60 15.58
C GLY A 379 -28.27 -41.40 15.11
N GLU A 380 -28.52 -40.99 13.86
CA GLU A 380 -29.88 -40.84 13.32
C GLU A 380 -30.25 -41.94 12.30
N THR A 381 -31.54 -42.29 12.27
CA THR A 381 -32.08 -43.37 11.41
C THR A 381 -32.57 -42.90 10.06
N HIS A 382 -32.78 -41.59 9.88
CA HIS A 382 -33.41 -40.99 8.69
C HIS A 382 -32.39 -40.23 7.82
N TYR A 383 -32.59 -40.27 6.49
CA TYR A 383 -31.69 -39.71 5.48
C TYR A 383 -32.09 -38.31 5.01
N ASN A 384 -31.08 -37.56 4.56
CA ASN A 384 -31.01 -36.27 3.84
C ASN A 384 -31.90 -35.11 4.28
N LEU A 385 -33.19 -35.26 4.60
CA LEU A 385 -34.03 -34.14 5.04
C LEU A 385 -33.81 -33.83 6.53
N LEU A 386 -33.35 -32.62 6.84
CA LEU A 386 -33.29 -32.13 8.22
C LEU A 386 -34.59 -31.47 8.63
N HIS A 387 -35.09 -30.55 7.79
CA HIS A 387 -36.27 -29.76 8.08
C HIS A 387 -36.99 -29.36 6.80
N TRP A 388 -38.29 -29.63 6.75
CA TRP A 388 -39.20 -29.05 5.76
C TRP A 388 -40.20 -28.17 6.50
N LEU A 389 -40.01 -26.87 6.38
CA LEU A 389 -40.77 -25.86 7.09
C LEU A 389 -41.83 -25.31 6.16
N SER A 390 -43.10 -25.61 6.41
CA SER A 390 -44.22 -25.02 5.67
C SER A 390 -45.04 -24.12 6.58
N LYS A 391 -45.34 -22.92 6.09
CA LYS A 391 -46.28 -22.00 6.73
C LYS A 391 -47.67 -22.21 6.15
N THR A 392 -48.63 -22.58 6.98
CA THR A 392 -50.06 -22.41 6.69
C THR A 392 -50.57 -21.15 7.41
N GLU A 393 -51.80 -20.71 7.13
CA GLU A 393 -52.35 -19.43 7.61
C GLU A 393 -52.11 -19.15 9.11
N ASN A 394 -52.14 -20.19 9.97
CA ASN A 394 -52.03 -20.04 11.43
C ASN A 394 -50.85 -20.80 12.09
N ASN A 395 -50.18 -21.72 11.38
CA ASN A 395 -49.17 -22.60 11.98
C ASN A 395 -47.93 -22.78 11.08
N SER A 396 -46.77 -22.93 11.70
CA SER A 396 -45.56 -23.40 11.03
C SER A 396 -45.33 -24.87 11.34
N PHE A 397 -45.42 -25.71 10.32
CA PHE A 397 -45.21 -27.14 10.42
C PHE A 397 -43.80 -27.51 9.98
N ASN A 398 -43.17 -28.41 10.73
CA ASN A 398 -41.85 -28.93 10.43
C ASN A 398 -41.93 -30.44 10.21
N PHE A 399 -41.65 -30.88 8.98
CA PHE A 399 -41.51 -32.29 8.63
C PHE A 399 -40.02 -32.64 8.65
N ARG A 400 -39.66 -33.66 9.43
CA ARG A 400 -38.27 -34.14 9.58
C ARG A 400 -38.12 -35.62 9.23
N ASP A 401 -39.24 -36.33 9.14
CA ASP A 401 -39.34 -37.76 8.90
C ASP A 401 -40.77 -38.06 8.41
N SER A 402 -41.09 -39.34 8.18
CA SER A 402 -42.42 -39.79 7.78
C SER A 402 -43.48 -39.74 8.89
N PHE A 403 -43.14 -39.22 10.08
CA PHE A 403 -44.07 -39.07 11.19
C PHE A 403 -44.84 -37.73 11.12
N THR A 404 -45.79 -37.57 12.03
CA THR A 404 -46.68 -36.41 12.08
C THR A 404 -45.89 -35.10 12.20
N PRO A 405 -46.27 -34.04 11.44
CA PRO A 405 -45.54 -32.78 11.45
C PRO A 405 -45.49 -32.18 12.85
N ARG A 406 -44.33 -31.68 13.24
CA ARG A 406 -44.18 -31.02 14.55
C ARG A 406 -44.50 -29.55 14.40
N THR A 407 -45.42 -29.04 15.23
CA THR A 407 -45.66 -27.60 15.33
C THR A 407 -44.40 -26.92 15.88
N LYS A 408 -43.96 -25.85 15.22
CA LYS A 408 -42.85 -25.02 15.70
C LYS A 408 -43.38 -23.67 16.16
N GLU A 409 -42.95 -23.26 17.34
CA GLU A 409 -43.17 -21.90 17.82
C GLU A 409 -42.45 -20.92 16.89
N THR A 410 -43.18 -19.89 16.47
CA THR A 410 -42.63 -18.78 15.71
C THR A 410 -42.77 -17.50 16.49
N LYS A 411 -41.78 -16.62 16.38
CA LYS A 411 -41.80 -15.31 17.02
C LYS A 411 -41.76 -14.22 15.96
N GLN A 412 -42.68 -13.28 16.08
CA GLN A 412 -42.67 -12.11 15.23
C GLN A 412 -41.51 -11.20 15.63
N VAL A 413 -40.63 -10.90 14.67
CA VAL A 413 -39.46 -10.04 14.88
C VAL A 413 -39.27 -9.11 13.68
N SER A 414 -38.48 -8.07 13.87
CA SER A 414 -38.07 -7.14 12.83
C SER A 414 -36.60 -7.39 12.52
N SER A 415 -36.30 -8.00 11.38
CA SER A 415 -34.92 -8.23 10.93
C SER A 415 -34.42 -7.04 10.14
N LEU A 416 -33.14 -6.70 10.25
CA LEU A 416 -32.50 -5.76 9.33
C LEU A 416 -32.69 -6.26 7.90
N LYS A 417 -32.94 -5.34 6.97
CA LYS A 417 -32.92 -5.63 5.53
C LYS A 417 -31.55 -6.19 5.13
N PRO A 418 -31.46 -7.12 4.16
CA PRO A 418 -30.22 -7.82 3.85
C PRO A 418 -29.01 -6.91 3.61
N GLU A 419 -29.14 -5.88 2.78
CA GLU A 419 -28.07 -4.92 2.47
C GLU A 419 -27.57 -4.14 3.71
N ILE A 420 -28.46 -3.83 4.65
CA ILE A 420 -28.11 -3.17 5.92
C ILE A 420 -27.46 -4.17 6.86
N ALA A 421 -27.97 -5.42 6.94
CA ALA A 421 -27.40 -6.47 7.77
C ALA A 421 -25.94 -6.80 7.35
N PHE A 422 -25.70 -6.95 6.04
CA PHE A 422 -24.35 -7.16 5.51
C PHE A 422 -23.42 -6.00 5.84
N TYR A 423 -23.86 -4.75 5.59
CA TYR A 423 -23.09 -3.57 5.97
C TYR A 423 -22.82 -3.50 7.48
N TYR A 424 -23.82 -3.79 8.30
CA TYR A 424 -23.75 -3.70 9.76
C TYR A 424 -22.71 -4.66 10.36
N ILE A 425 -22.63 -5.88 9.81
CA ILE A 425 -21.65 -6.87 10.24
C ILE A 425 -20.26 -6.55 9.69
N HIS A 426 -20.17 -6.08 8.45
CA HIS A 426 -18.90 -5.99 7.73
C HIS A 426 -18.15 -4.66 7.93
N LYS A 427 -18.85 -3.52 7.95
CA LYS A 427 -18.20 -2.19 7.83
C LYS A 427 -18.76 -1.11 8.76
N TYR A 428 -19.95 -1.29 9.34
CA TYR A 428 -20.65 -0.22 10.06
C TYR A 428 -19.80 0.50 11.11
N PHE A 429 -19.09 -0.24 11.96
CA PHE A 429 -18.37 0.39 13.06
C PHE A 429 -17.01 0.97 12.65
N GLU A 430 -16.35 0.39 11.64
CA GLU A 430 -15.20 1.01 10.99
C GLU A 430 -15.60 2.35 10.36
N ASP A 431 -16.65 2.38 9.53
CA ASP A 431 -17.16 3.61 8.92
C ASP A 431 -17.59 4.64 9.98
N PHE A 432 -18.11 4.18 11.13
CA PHE A 432 -18.49 5.03 12.24
C PHE A 432 -17.26 5.73 12.85
N ILE A 433 -16.18 4.99 13.14
CA ILE A 433 -14.93 5.54 13.66
C ILE A 433 -14.23 6.39 12.60
N GLN A 434 -14.18 5.94 11.35
CA GLN A 434 -13.54 6.66 10.26
C GLN A 434 -14.16 8.05 10.08
N LYS A 435 -15.49 8.15 10.08
CA LYS A 435 -16.19 9.46 10.05
C LYS A 435 -15.81 10.35 11.23
N ILE A 436 -15.58 9.79 12.42
CA ILE A 436 -15.12 10.57 13.57
C ILE A 436 -13.71 11.11 13.31
N LEU A 437 -12.81 10.27 12.81
CA LEU A 437 -11.43 10.66 12.51
C LEU A 437 -11.36 11.72 11.41
N ASP A 438 -12.15 11.58 10.35
CA ASP A 438 -12.28 12.56 9.27
C ASP A 438 -12.77 13.92 9.80
N GLU A 439 -13.81 13.93 10.64
CA GLU A 439 -14.33 15.16 11.27
C GLU A 439 -13.36 15.79 12.29
N LEU A 440 -12.39 15.03 12.78
CA LEU A 440 -11.35 15.51 13.69
C LEU A 440 -10.07 15.90 12.94
N GLU A 441 -10.04 15.73 11.61
CA GLU A 441 -8.84 15.92 10.78
C GLU A 441 -7.63 15.14 11.31
N ALA A 442 -7.88 13.96 11.87
CA ALA A 442 -6.84 13.12 12.45
C ALA A 442 -5.94 12.53 11.35
N GLU A 443 -4.65 12.39 11.64
CA GLU A 443 -3.74 11.66 10.77
C GLU A 443 -3.84 10.16 11.08
N TYR A 444 -4.48 9.39 10.19
CA TYR A 444 -4.73 7.96 10.40
C TYR A 444 -4.50 7.10 9.15
N ILE A 445 -4.32 5.80 9.39
CA ILE A 445 -4.34 4.72 8.39
C ILE A 445 -5.48 3.78 8.78
N SER A 446 -6.32 3.39 7.83
CA SER A 446 -7.38 2.40 8.04
C SER A 446 -7.09 1.07 7.34
N ASN A 447 -7.69 0.00 7.86
CA ASN A 447 -7.78 -1.37 7.33
C ASN A 447 -6.48 -1.82 6.67
N PHE A 448 -5.51 -2.18 7.51
CA PHE A 448 -4.18 -2.52 7.04
C PHE A 448 -3.66 -3.80 7.68
N HIS A 449 -2.99 -4.60 6.86
CA HIS A 449 -2.26 -5.77 7.31
C HIS A 449 -0.80 -5.38 7.53
N LEU A 450 -0.31 -5.55 8.74
CA LEU A 450 1.04 -5.14 9.12
C LEU A 450 2.05 -6.31 9.02
N TRP A 451 3.17 -6.06 8.38
CA TRP A 451 4.30 -7.00 8.26
C TRP A 451 5.59 -6.33 8.75
N TYR A 452 6.39 -7.07 9.53
CA TYR A 452 7.68 -6.57 10.00
C TYR A 452 8.77 -7.66 10.04
N ASN A 453 9.91 -7.42 9.41
CA ASN A 453 11.01 -8.36 9.18
C ASN A 453 10.53 -9.76 8.76
N GLY A 454 9.63 -9.85 7.79
CA GLY A 454 9.04 -11.09 7.29
C GLY A 454 8.01 -11.74 8.22
N SER A 455 7.71 -11.13 9.38
CA SER A 455 6.69 -11.60 10.32
C SER A 455 5.37 -10.88 10.08
N ASP A 456 4.31 -11.67 9.87
CA ASP A 456 2.93 -11.20 9.89
C ASP A 456 2.57 -10.71 11.30
N LEU A 457 2.24 -9.43 11.50
CA LEU A 457 1.80 -8.90 12.80
C LEU A 457 0.27 -8.86 12.95
N GLY A 458 -0.46 -9.13 11.87
CA GLY A 458 -1.92 -9.17 11.80
C GLY A 458 -2.53 -7.94 11.15
N GLU A 459 -3.84 -8.03 10.95
CA GLU A 459 -4.69 -6.94 10.47
C GLU A 459 -5.09 -6.00 11.61
N PHE A 460 -5.11 -4.70 11.34
CA PHE A 460 -5.58 -3.66 12.25
C PHE A 460 -6.57 -2.74 11.55
N ASP A 461 -7.59 -2.33 12.28
CA ASP A 461 -8.66 -1.48 11.73
C ASP A 461 -8.18 -0.03 11.59
N PHE A 462 -7.49 0.52 12.60
CA PHE A 462 -6.91 1.87 12.51
C PHE A 462 -5.55 2.01 13.20
N LEU A 463 -4.70 2.86 12.63
CA LEU A 463 -3.52 3.43 13.28
C LEU A 463 -3.64 4.95 13.23
N ILE A 464 -3.54 5.60 14.39
CA ILE A 464 -3.60 7.07 14.51
C ILE A 464 -2.23 7.57 14.97
N LYS A 465 -1.73 8.63 14.34
CA LYS A 465 -0.57 9.39 14.83
C LYS A 465 -1.06 10.64 15.56
N ASN A 466 -0.58 10.85 16.78
CA ASN A 466 -0.75 12.12 17.48
C ASN A 466 0.53 12.50 18.21
N GLY A 467 1.15 13.61 17.78
CA GLY A 467 2.46 14.03 18.25
C GLY A 467 3.47 12.89 18.16
N ASN A 468 4.10 12.57 19.28
CA ASN A 468 5.13 11.53 19.38
C ASN A 468 4.58 10.15 19.76
N LYS A 469 3.32 9.86 19.43
CA LYS A 469 2.64 8.62 19.84
C LYS A 469 1.82 8.01 18.73
N LEU A 470 1.84 6.67 18.68
CA LEU A 470 1.03 5.86 17.78
C LEU A 470 -0.04 5.09 18.56
N TYR A 471 -1.26 5.10 18.02
CA TYR A 471 -2.41 4.42 18.61
C TYR A 471 -2.93 3.37 17.64
N PHE A 472 -2.76 2.10 17.98
CA PHE A 472 -3.38 0.99 17.27
C PHE A 472 -4.79 0.77 17.82
N ILE A 473 -5.79 0.74 16.95
CA ILE A 473 -7.19 0.58 17.31
C ILE A 473 -7.77 -0.63 16.59
N GLU A 474 -8.37 -1.52 17.38
CA GLU A 474 -9.26 -2.58 16.90
C GLU A 474 -10.72 -2.16 17.13
N ALA A 475 -11.52 -2.15 16.07
CA ALA A 475 -12.94 -1.89 16.06
C ALA A 475 -13.72 -3.21 16.10
N LYS A 476 -14.73 -3.28 16.95
CA LYS A 476 -15.68 -4.41 17.00
C LYS A 476 -17.09 -3.88 17.14
N THR A 477 -18.06 -4.51 16.47
CA THR A 477 -19.47 -4.18 16.72
C THR A 477 -19.87 -4.49 18.17
N LYS A 478 -19.32 -5.57 18.76
CA LYS A 478 -19.50 -5.93 20.16
C LYS A 478 -18.16 -6.17 20.85
N LEU A 479 -17.88 -5.42 21.92
CA LEU A 479 -16.77 -5.69 22.82
C LEU A 479 -17.11 -6.92 23.68
N SER A 480 -16.24 -7.93 23.68
CA SER A 480 -16.42 -9.17 24.45
C SER A 480 -15.10 -9.61 25.06
N LYS A 481 -15.15 -10.59 25.98
CA LYS A 481 -13.95 -11.22 26.55
C LYS A 481 -13.03 -11.76 25.47
N GLU A 482 -13.60 -12.52 24.56
CA GLU A 482 -12.91 -13.23 23.49
C GLU A 482 -12.18 -12.24 22.57
N ASN A 483 -12.85 -11.14 22.20
CA ASN A 483 -12.25 -10.09 21.38
C ASN A 483 -11.10 -9.37 22.08
N ILE A 484 -11.23 -9.10 23.39
CA ILE A 484 -10.17 -8.47 24.19
C ILE A 484 -8.95 -9.39 24.29
N GLU A 485 -9.14 -10.68 24.59
CA GLU A 485 -8.05 -11.66 24.73
C GLU A 485 -7.34 -11.94 23.41
N ALA A 486 -8.09 -12.04 22.30
CA ALA A 486 -7.51 -12.15 20.97
C ALA A 486 -6.65 -10.93 20.64
N TYR A 487 -7.13 -9.73 20.96
CA TYR A 487 -6.38 -8.50 20.71
C TYR A 487 -5.15 -8.35 21.62
N GLN A 488 -5.19 -8.81 22.88
CA GLN A 488 -4.00 -8.90 23.75
C GLN A 488 -2.84 -9.65 23.10
N SER A 489 -3.13 -10.79 22.48
CA SER A 489 -2.13 -11.60 21.79
C SER A 489 -1.53 -10.85 20.58
N LYS A 490 -2.38 -10.18 19.79
CA LYS A 490 -1.96 -9.34 18.65
C LYS A 490 -1.07 -8.16 19.10
N CYS A 491 -1.45 -7.49 20.18
CA CYS A 491 -0.70 -6.37 20.75
C CYS A 491 0.67 -6.80 21.29
N ALA A 492 0.74 -7.94 21.98
CA ALA A 492 2.00 -8.49 22.50
C ALA A 492 2.99 -8.78 21.36
N LYS A 493 2.52 -9.40 20.27
CA LYS A 493 3.33 -9.66 19.07
C LYS A 493 3.87 -8.36 18.45
N THR A 494 3.00 -7.35 18.33
CA THR A 494 3.35 -6.04 17.75
C THR A 494 4.36 -5.29 18.60
N MET A 495 4.20 -5.28 19.93
CA MET A 495 5.16 -4.62 20.82
C MET A 495 6.52 -5.29 20.84
N LYS A 496 6.59 -6.63 20.75
CA LYS A 496 7.88 -7.33 20.62
C LYS A 496 8.62 -6.89 19.35
N ALA A 497 7.89 -6.71 18.24
CA ALA A 497 8.47 -6.19 17.00
C ALA A 497 8.94 -4.73 17.14
N PHE A 498 8.13 -3.88 17.77
CA PHE A 498 8.38 -2.43 17.85
C PHE A 498 9.20 -2.00 19.06
N GLN A 499 9.63 -2.93 19.91
CA GLN A 499 10.42 -2.62 21.11
C GLN A 499 11.68 -1.81 20.80
N THR A 500 12.29 -2.06 19.64
CA THR A 500 13.50 -1.38 19.18
C THR A 500 13.25 0.03 18.63
N PHE A 501 11.99 0.42 18.42
CA PHE A 501 11.68 1.71 17.80
C PHE A 501 11.86 2.87 18.77
N GLY A 502 11.79 2.60 20.08
CA GLY A 502 11.91 3.64 21.11
C GLY A 502 10.80 4.69 21.06
N ILE A 503 9.66 4.38 20.42
CA ILE A 503 8.50 5.26 20.33
C ILE A 503 7.38 4.84 21.29
N GLU A 504 6.52 5.78 21.65
CA GLU A 504 5.36 5.47 22.46
C GLU A 504 4.24 4.87 21.61
N VAL A 505 3.83 3.65 21.96
CA VAL A 505 2.69 2.96 21.35
C VAL A 505 1.63 2.67 22.41
N GLU A 506 0.37 2.91 22.05
CA GLU A 506 -0.82 2.52 22.80
C GLU A 506 -1.78 1.67 21.95
N PHE A 507 -2.51 0.79 22.63
CA PHE A 507 -3.48 -0.11 22.02
C PHE A 507 -4.88 0.14 22.57
N LEU A 508 -5.85 0.17 21.67
CA LEU A 508 -7.25 0.35 21.99
C LEU A 508 -8.07 -0.73 21.32
N ILE A 509 -9.04 -1.27 22.06
CA ILE A 509 -10.13 -2.04 21.47
C ILE A 509 -11.42 -1.31 21.76
N VAL A 510 -12.14 -0.95 20.70
CA VAL A 510 -13.33 -0.13 20.75
C VAL A 510 -14.50 -0.97 20.24
N GLY A 511 -15.54 -1.04 21.05
CA GLY A 511 -16.82 -1.66 20.75
C GLY A 511 -17.89 -0.61 20.50
N ALA A 512 -18.77 -0.83 19.53
CA ALA A 512 -20.03 -0.07 19.47
C ALA A 512 -20.89 -0.38 20.69
N TYR A 513 -20.98 -1.67 21.05
CA TYR A 513 -21.77 -2.18 22.17
C TYR A 513 -20.95 -3.13 23.04
N SER A 514 -21.38 -3.39 24.27
CA SER A 514 -20.76 -4.40 25.15
C SER A 514 -21.49 -5.74 25.11
N ASN A 515 -20.76 -6.84 25.22
CA ASN A 515 -21.28 -8.15 25.59
C ASN A 515 -21.23 -8.35 27.12
N GLN A 516 -22.12 -9.19 27.67
CA GLN A 516 -22.11 -9.56 29.08
C GLN A 516 -20.78 -10.22 29.52
N SER A 517 -20.07 -10.90 28.62
CA SER A 517 -18.79 -11.54 28.93
C SER A 517 -17.70 -10.56 29.41
N CYS A 518 -17.84 -9.26 29.13
CA CYS A 518 -16.97 -8.21 29.68
C CYS A 518 -16.94 -8.17 31.21
N GLU A 519 -17.97 -8.68 31.90
CA GLU A 519 -17.98 -8.83 33.37
C GLU A 519 -16.82 -9.68 33.90
N SER A 520 -16.20 -10.51 33.06
CA SER A 520 -14.97 -11.23 33.43
C SER A 520 -13.83 -10.28 33.82
N PHE A 521 -13.86 -9.02 33.37
CA PHE A 521 -12.90 -7.96 33.71
C PHE A 521 -13.38 -7.04 34.84
N ARG A 522 -14.37 -7.47 35.64
CA ARG A 522 -14.97 -6.64 36.70
C ARG A 522 -13.96 -6.03 37.68
N TYR A 523 -12.86 -6.73 37.96
CA TYR A 523 -11.76 -6.20 38.75
C TYR A 523 -11.19 -4.88 38.17
N PHE A 524 -10.94 -4.85 36.86
CA PHE A 524 -10.41 -3.67 36.17
C PHE A 524 -11.45 -2.58 36.02
N ILE A 525 -12.69 -2.96 35.70
CA ILE A 525 -13.84 -2.04 35.58
C ILE A 525 -14.08 -1.29 36.90
N ASN A 526 -13.95 -1.96 38.05
CA ASN A 526 -14.23 -1.37 39.36
C ASN A 526 -13.08 -0.54 39.95
N ARG A 527 -11.86 -0.67 39.42
CA ARG A 527 -10.66 0.04 39.91
C ARG A 527 -10.32 1.30 39.11
N VAL A 528 -11.16 1.70 38.16
CA VAL A 528 -11.05 2.97 37.46
C VAL A 528 -11.38 4.16 38.37
N ASP A 529 -10.96 5.37 37.97
CA ASP A 529 -11.30 6.61 38.68
C ASP A 529 -12.80 6.85 38.80
N LYS A 530 -13.23 7.57 39.86
CA LYS A 530 -14.66 7.86 40.14
C LYS A 530 -15.43 8.42 38.93
N ARG A 531 -14.80 9.28 38.13
CA ARG A 531 -15.41 9.84 36.90
C ARG A 531 -15.71 8.77 35.86
N ILE A 532 -14.81 7.80 35.69
CA ILE A 532 -14.94 6.67 34.78
C ILE A 532 -15.95 5.65 35.34
N LYS A 533 -16.03 5.49 36.67
CA LYS A 533 -17.08 4.65 37.28
C LYS A 533 -18.49 5.10 36.90
N LYS A 534 -18.72 6.42 36.85
CA LYS A 534 -20.00 6.97 36.36
C LYS A 534 -20.22 6.67 34.87
N TYR A 535 -19.16 6.64 34.07
CA TYR A 535 -19.25 6.25 32.67
C TYR A 535 -19.66 4.78 32.50
N ASN A 536 -19.10 3.88 33.34
CA ASN A 536 -19.39 2.44 33.38
C ASN A 536 -20.71 2.11 34.10
N SER A 537 -21.78 2.85 33.77
CA SER A 537 -23.10 2.68 34.40
C SER A 537 -24.21 2.62 33.35
N LYS A 538 -25.31 1.95 33.73
CA LYS A 538 -26.42 1.68 32.81
C LYS A 538 -27.04 3.01 32.40
N ARG A 539 -27.28 3.16 31.10
CA ARG A 539 -27.92 4.35 30.54
C ARG A 539 -29.37 4.04 30.21
N GLU A 540 -30.21 5.05 30.27
CA GLU A 540 -31.59 4.96 29.82
C GLU A 540 -31.63 4.65 28.32
N ASN A 541 -32.60 3.83 27.89
CA ASN A 541 -32.83 3.41 26.50
C ASN A 541 -31.70 2.63 25.80
N LEU A 542 -30.64 2.27 26.54
CA LEU A 542 -29.54 1.45 26.01
C LEU A 542 -29.59 0.04 26.63
N LYS A 543 -29.67 -1.00 25.78
CA LYS A 543 -29.68 -2.41 26.24
C LYS A 543 -28.35 -2.83 26.86
N THR A 544 -27.24 -2.29 26.35
CA THR A 544 -25.88 -2.67 26.73
C THR A 544 -25.23 -1.66 27.68
N MET A 545 -24.17 -2.07 28.36
CA MET A 545 -23.43 -1.23 29.29
C MET A 545 -22.28 -0.54 28.55
N PRO A 546 -22.17 0.79 28.57
CA PRO A 546 -20.98 1.45 28.07
C PRO A 546 -19.81 1.16 29.00
N TYR A 547 -18.62 0.97 28.44
CA TYR A 547 -17.42 0.62 29.20
C TYR A 547 -16.23 1.49 28.81
N TYR A 548 -15.42 1.81 29.80
CA TYR A 548 -14.08 2.39 29.67
C TYR A 548 -13.24 1.81 30.81
N PHE A 549 -12.26 0.96 30.47
CA PHE A 549 -11.33 0.36 31.43
C PHE A 549 -10.02 0.01 30.74
N LYS A 550 -9.02 -0.41 31.52
CA LYS A 550 -7.73 -0.86 30.98
C LYS A 550 -7.40 -2.26 31.47
N VAL A 551 -6.93 -3.12 30.58
CA VAL A 551 -6.45 -4.47 30.91
C VAL A 551 -4.96 -4.58 30.60
N PRO A 552 -4.16 -5.27 31.43
CA PRO A 552 -2.75 -5.50 31.16
C PRO A 552 -2.58 -6.43 29.94
N ILE A 553 -1.53 -6.23 29.16
CA ILE A 553 -1.12 -7.20 28.15
C ILE A 553 -0.12 -8.14 28.82
N GLN A 554 -0.30 -9.45 28.67
CA GLN A 554 0.62 -10.42 29.26
C GLN A 554 2.02 -10.25 28.65
N GLU A 555 3.06 -10.47 29.46
CA GLU A 555 4.48 -10.45 29.04
C GLU A 555 5.08 -9.08 28.68
N ILE A 556 4.30 -7.99 28.70
CA ILE A 556 4.80 -6.63 28.44
C ILE A 556 4.20 -5.61 29.42
N ASP A 557 4.97 -4.58 29.79
CA ASP A 557 4.49 -3.51 30.68
C ASP A 557 3.65 -2.47 29.91
N LYS A 558 2.55 -2.95 29.34
CA LYS A 558 1.58 -2.15 28.58
C LYS A 558 0.16 -2.61 28.89
N LYS A 559 -0.80 -1.75 28.57
CA LYS A 559 -2.23 -1.99 28.79
C LYS A 559 -3.00 -1.69 27.52
N ILE A 560 -4.10 -2.41 27.31
CA ILE A 560 -5.10 -2.09 26.29
C ILE A 560 -6.17 -1.23 26.93
N VAL A 561 -6.56 -0.15 26.27
CA VAL A 561 -7.75 0.62 26.63
C VAL A 561 -8.97 -0.03 25.97
N CYS A 562 -9.91 -0.50 26.78
CA CYS A 562 -11.13 -1.14 26.33
C CYS A 562 -12.28 -0.14 26.44
N ILE A 563 -12.93 0.16 25.31
CA ILE A 563 -14.04 1.12 25.22
C ILE A 563 -15.26 0.42 24.62
N ALA A 564 -16.44 0.62 25.19
CA ALA A 564 -17.72 0.36 24.52
C ALA A 564 -18.55 1.66 24.56
N GLU A 565 -18.82 2.25 23.40
CA GLU A 565 -19.55 3.52 23.29
C GLU A 565 -20.38 3.59 22.00
N PRO A 566 -21.71 3.44 22.10
CA PRO A 566 -22.59 3.47 20.93
C PRO A 566 -22.95 4.89 20.47
N HIS A 567 -22.83 5.91 21.33
CA HIS A 567 -23.23 7.28 20.99
C HIS A 567 -22.09 8.02 20.29
N TYR A 568 -22.36 8.48 19.06
CA TYR A 568 -21.38 9.10 18.17
C TYR A 568 -20.65 10.29 18.82
N SER A 569 -21.40 11.21 19.41
CA SER A 569 -20.83 12.40 20.08
C SER A 569 -19.92 12.05 21.26
N LYS A 570 -20.26 11.02 22.04
CA LYS A 570 -19.46 10.59 23.19
C LYS A 570 -18.20 9.87 22.75
N LEU A 571 -18.30 8.98 21.76
CA LEU A 571 -17.11 8.31 21.20
C LEU A 571 -16.18 9.34 20.53
N LYS A 572 -16.74 10.32 19.81
CA LYS A 572 -15.97 11.44 19.24
C LYS A 572 -15.19 12.18 20.31
N GLU A 573 -15.79 12.51 21.44
CA GLU A 573 -15.08 13.16 22.55
C GLU A 573 -14.00 12.27 23.20
N LEU A 574 -14.17 10.94 23.20
CA LEU A 574 -13.12 10.02 23.65
C LEU A 574 -11.96 9.95 22.66
N ILE A 575 -12.25 9.81 21.36
CA ILE A 575 -11.24 9.75 20.29
C ILE A 575 -10.52 11.10 20.15
N LYS A 576 -11.22 12.21 20.29
CA LYS A 576 -10.64 13.56 20.29
C LYS A 576 -9.52 13.71 21.32
N LYS A 577 -9.66 13.12 22.51
CA LYS A 577 -8.59 13.12 23.53
C LYS A 577 -7.36 12.31 23.13
N LEU A 578 -7.50 11.37 22.19
CA LEU A 578 -6.38 10.63 21.60
C LEU A 578 -5.74 11.40 20.45
N CYS A 579 -6.52 12.21 19.73
CA CYS A 579 -6.09 12.95 18.53
C CYS A 579 -5.62 14.39 18.81
N GLN A 580 -5.87 14.96 19.98
CA GLN A 580 -5.47 16.33 20.31
C GLN A 580 -4.00 16.39 20.75
N LYS A 581 -3.25 17.29 20.09
CA LYS A 581 -1.86 17.65 20.40
C LYS A 581 -1.72 18.31 21.77
#